data_AF-A0A2N9Y230-F1
#
_entry.id   AF-A0A2N9Y230-F1
#
_cell.length_a   1.000
_cell.length_b   1.000
_cell.length_c   1.000
_cell.angle_alpha   90.00
_cell.angle_beta   90.00
_cell.angle_gamma   90.00
#
_symmetry.space_group_name_H-M   'P 1'
#
loop_
_entity.id
_entity.type
_entity.pdbx_description
1 polymer ?
#
loop_
_entity_poly.entity_id
_entity_poly.type
_entity_poly.pdbx_seq_one_letter_code
_entity_poly.pdbx_strand_id
1 'polypeptide(L)'
;MAGGFNLYQYAPNGLTWIDPLGWKCGLTTKQRKNKIKRIKNQLSAGGNKGITGKVSVKEAKILEETFVGPNYRVVKSYGADLLISQDGLRQYRGPSTKSGINKNTGEPWSKIGTQVNFQSRDIPEGSWPNNVHLHVE
;
A
#
# COMPACT_ATOMS: atom_id res chain seq x y z
N MET A 1 -4.81 -5.47 36.69
CA MET A 1 -4.10 -6.24 35.65
C MET A 1 -3.95 -5.35 34.44
N ALA A 2 -2.76 -4.78 34.27
CA ALA A 2 -2.43 -3.84 33.20
C ALA A 2 -2.20 -4.59 31.89
N GLY A 3 -3.23 -4.65 31.04
CA GLY A 3 -3.15 -5.17 29.68
C GLY A 3 -2.97 -4.01 28.71
N GLY A 4 -1.77 -3.86 28.17
CA GLY A 4 -1.39 -2.76 27.30
C GLY A 4 -2.30 -2.61 26.09
N PHE A 5 -2.98 -1.47 26.01
CA PHE A 5 -3.39 -0.92 24.73
C PHE A 5 -2.10 -0.54 24.01
N ASN A 6 -1.74 -1.35 23.00
CA ASN A 6 -0.71 -0.96 22.04
C ASN A 6 -1.22 0.28 21.28
N LEU A 7 -0.92 1.43 21.86
CA LEU A 7 -1.26 2.74 21.36
C LEU A 7 -0.18 3.15 20.36
N TYR A 8 0.01 2.40 19.27
CA TYR A 8 0.52 3.01 18.03
C TYR A 8 -0.57 3.94 17.46
N GLN A 9 -0.90 4.97 18.25
CA GLN A 9 -1.57 6.16 17.81
C GLN A 9 -0.58 6.87 16.90
N TYR A 10 -0.60 6.46 15.65
CA TYR A 10 0.06 7.15 14.57
C TYR A 10 -0.64 8.50 14.43
N ALA A 11 -0.13 9.52 15.11
CA ALA A 11 -0.40 10.90 14.75
C ALA A 11 0.14 11.06 13.32
N PRO A 12 -0.72 11.29 12.31
CA PRO A 12 -0.20 11.54 10.98
C PRO A 12 0.60 12.83 11.06
N ASN A 13 1.91 12.70 10.92
CA ASN A 13 2.86 13.80 10.82
C ASN A 13 2.31 14.85 9.85
N GLY A 14 1.89 16.00 10.37
CA GLY A 14 1.31 17.10 9.59
C GLY A 14 2.35 17.93 8.83
N LEU A 15 3.32 17.27 8.18
CA LEU A 15 4.45 17.92 7.49
C LEU A 15 4.67 17.43 6.05
N THR A 16 3.65 16.84 5.42
CA THR A 16 3.65 16.66 3.96
C THR A 16 2.54 17.51 3.36
N TRP A 17 2.95 18.53 2.62
CA TRP A 17 2.15 19.49 1.84
C TRP A 17 0.68 19.06 1.60
N ILE A 18 -0.24 19.69 2.32
CA ILE A 18 -1.66 19.69 1.97
C ILE A 18 -1.81 20.76 0.90
N ASP A 19 -2.22 20.39 -0.31
CA ASP A 19 -2.63 21.33 -1.34
C ASP A 19 -3.83 22.15 -0.80
N PRO A 20 -3.66 23.44 -0.47
CA PRO A 20 -4.68 24.20 0.24
C PRO A 20 -5.71 24.85 -0.69
N LEU A 21 -5.58 24.70 -2.01
CA LEU A 21 -6.40 25.44 -2.98
C LEU A 21 -7.31 24.54 -3.83
N GLY A 22 -7.22 23.21 -3.69
CA GLY A 22 -8.27 22.28 -4.14
C GLY A 22 -8.49 22.26 -5.65
N TRP A 23 -7.55 22.75 -6.43
CA TRP A 23 -7.58 22.73 -7.88
C TRP A 23 -6.41 21.84 -8.33
N LYS A 24 -6.67 20.56 -8.67
CA LYS A 24 -5.94 19.67 -9.63
C LYS A 24 -5.87 18.18 -9.18
N CYS A 25 -6.00 17.33 -10.19
CA CYS A 25 -5.86 15.86 -10.31
C CYS A 25 -5.22 15.06 -9.16
N GLY A 26 -6.02 14.27 -8.44
CA GLY A 26 -5.55 13.23 -7.50
C GLY A 26 -6.61 12.78 -6.48
N LEU A 27 -6.22 11.93 -5.51
CA LEU A 27 -7.07 11.56 -4.38
C LEU A 27 -7.27 12.74 -3.42
N THR A 28 -8.53 13.09 -3.14
CA THR A 28 -8.86 13.95 -2.00
C THR A 28 -8.34 13.36 -0.68
N THR A 29 -8.14 14.20 0.34
CA THR A 29 -7.69 13.76 1.68
C THR A 29 -8.59 12.65 2.25
N LYS A 30 -9.91 12.76 2.06
CA LYS A 30 -10.88 11.75 2.50
C LYS A 30 -10.72 10.43 1.75
N GLN A 31 -10.58 10.48 0.42
CA GLN A 31 -10.38 9.26 -0.38
C GLN A 31 -9.05 8.57 -0.05
N ARG A 32 -7.96 9.35 0.09
CA ARG A 32 -6.65 8.86 0.52
C ARG A 32 -6.75 8.13 1.86
N LYS A 33 -7.31 8.79 2.88
CA LYS A 33 -7.49 8.22 4.22
C LYS A 33 -8.31 6.93 4.19
N ASN A 34 -9.41 6.92 3.44
CA ASN A 34 -10.28 5.74 3.32
C ASN A 34 -9.59 4.57 2.63
N LYS A 35 -8.83 4.82 1.54
CA LYS A 35 -8.08 3.77 0.84
C LYS A 35 -6.98 3.19 1.73
N ILE A 36 -6.18 4.03 2.40
CA ILE A 36 -5.15 3.57 3.35
C ILE A 36 -5.77 2.78 4.50
N LYS A 37 -6.89 3.23 5.06
CA LYS A 37 -7.62 2.48 6.11
C LYS A 37 -8.03 1.10 5.61
N ARG A 38 -8.58 1.01 4.39
CA ARG A 38 -8.98 -0.28 3.79
C ARG A 38 -7.77 -1.20 3.59
N ILE A 39 -6.65 -0.68 3.08
CA ILE A 39 -5.39 -1.44 2.92
C ILE A 39 -4.93 -1.99 4.26
N LYS A 40 -4.81 -1.13 5.29
CA LYS A 40 -4.38 -1.54 6.63
C LYS A 40 -5.30 -2.60 7.24
N ASN A 41 -6.62 -2.43 7.14
CA ASN A 41 -7.58 -3.40 7.64
C ASN A 41 -7.42 -4.78 6.99
N GLN A 42 -7.15 -4.83 5.68
CA GLN A 42 -6.93 -6.09 4.96
C GLN A 42 -5.58 -6.72 5.30
N LEU A 43 -4.54 -5.90 5.54
CA LEU A 43 -3.25 -6.40 6.04
C LEU A 43 -3.38 -7.03 7.42
N SER A 44 -4.12 -6.38 8.34
CA SER A 44 -4.38 -6.90 9.68
C SER A 44 -5.22 -8.18 9.69
N ALA A 45 -6.06 -8.39 8.66
CA ALA A 45 -6.79 -9.65 8.49
C ALA A 45 -5.89 -10.80 8.02
N GLY A 46 -4.69 -10.49 7.52
CA GLY A 46 -3.66 -11.44 7.16
C GLY A 46 -3.78 -12.05 5.76
N GLY A 47 -2.65 -12.61 5.30
CA GLY A 47 -2.54 -13.36 4.05
C GLY A 47 -2.51 -12.50 2.79
N ASN A 48 -2.81 -13.10 1.63
CA ASN A 48 -2.79 -12.44 0.32
C ASN A 48 -4.20 -12.06 -0.14
N LYS A 49 -4.49 -10.76 -0.28
CA LYS A 49 -5.83 -10.22 -0.57
C LYS A 49 -5.78 -9.19 -1.70
N GLY A 50 -6.78 -9.23 -2.57
CA GLY A 50 -7.06 -8.15 -3.52
C GLY A 50 -8.12 -7.21 -2.96
N ILE A 51 -7.96 -5.90 -3.15
CA ILE A 51 -9.02 -4.93 -2.85
C ILE A 51 -9.69 -4.44 -4.13
N THR A 52 -11.01 -4.29 -4.06
CA THR A 52 -11.82 -3.78 -5.17
C THR A 52 -11.52 -2.31 -5.45
N GLY A 53 -11.68 -1.93 -6.72
CA GLY A 53 -11.42 -0.58 -7.21
C GLY A 53 -10.05 -0.46 -7.86
N LYS A 54 -9.78 0.74 -8.37
CA LYS A 54 -8.60 1.08 -9.15
C LYS A 54 -8.04 2.42 -8.70
N VAL A 55 -6.80 2.69 -9.07
CA VAL A 55 -6.13 3.99 -8.90
C VAL A 55 -5.26 4.26 -10.10
N SER A 56 -5.08 5.53 -10.44
CA SER A 56 -4.06 5.93 -11.41
C SER A 56 -2.65 5.75 -10.84
N VAL A 57 -1.64 5.73 -11.71
CA VAL A 57 -0.23 5.72 -11.29
C VAL A 57 0.11 6.86 -10.32
N LYS A 58 -0.45 8.06 -10.53
CA LYS A 58 -0.25 9.22 -9.64
C LYS A 58 -0.84 9.00 -8.26
N GLU A 59 -2.04 8.42 -8.20
CA GLU A 59 -2.70 8.11 -6.94
C GLU A 59 -2.00 6.95 -6.20
N ALA A 60 -1.46 5.96 -6.93
CA ALA A 60 -0.63 4.92 -6.34
C ALA A 60 0.59 5.50 -5.65
N LYS A 61 1.25 6.50 -6.25
CA LYS A 61 2.38 7.23 -5.65
C LYS A 61 1.98 8.01 -4.38
N ILE A 62 0.78 8.57 -4.34
CA ILE A 62 0.27 9.17 -3.10
C ILE A 62 0.07 8.11 -2.01
N LEU A 63 -0.45 6.94 -2.39
CA LEU A 63 -0.71 5.85 -1.45
C LEU A 63 0.57 5.18 -0.95
N GLU A 64 1.59 5.01 -1.80
CA GLU A 64 2.86 4.39 -1.42
C GLU A 64 3.56 5.22 -0.33
N GLU A 65 3.73 6.52 -0.54
CA GLU A 65 4.37 7.44 0.40
C GLU A 65 3.60 7.50 1.72
N THR A 66 2.27 7.56 1.65
CA THR A 66 1.41 7.54 2.84
C THR A 66 1.51 6.20 3.60
N PHE A 67 1.69 5.10 2.87
CA PHE A 67 1.75 3.77 3.45
C PHE A 67 3.09 3.49 4.14
N VAL A 68 4.22 3.79 3.51
CA VAL A 68 5.54 3.54 4.10
C VAL A 68 5.93 4.61 5.13
N GLY A 69 5.36 5.82 5.03
CA GLY A 69 5.67 6.93 5.94
C GLY A 69 7.04 7.55 5.65
N PRO A 70 7.45 8.58 6.41
CA PRO A 70 8.71 9.28 6.19
C PRO A 70 9.93 8.37 6.41
N ASN A 71 11.08 8.80 5.88
CA ASN A 71 12.38 8.09 6.02
C ASN A 71 12.35 6.64 5.53
N TYR A 72 11.46 6.32 4.59
CA TYR A 72 11.46 5.03 3.93
C TYR A 72 12.79 4.82 3.18
N ARG A 73 13.20 3.56 3.09
CA ARG A 73 14.32 3.16 2.23
C ARG A 73 13.82 2.76 0.85
N VAL A 74 14.52 3.18 -0.19
CA VAL A 74 14.31 2.75 -1.57
C VAL A 74 15.24 1.58 -1.85
N VAL A 75 14.70 0.46 -2.31
CA VAL A 75 15.48 -0.68 -2.77
C VAL A 75 15.65 -0.58 -4.28
N LYS A 76 16.87 -0.27 -4.69
CA LYS A 76 17.24 -0.20 -6.11
C LYS A 76 17.36 -1.61 -6.70
N SER A 77 17.17 -1.74 -8.02
CA SER A 77 17.31 -2.99 -8.79
C SER A 77 16.17 -4.01 -8.68
N TYR A 78 15.02 -3.65 -8.10
CA TYR A 78 13.85 -4.53 -8.06
C TYR A 78 13.06 -4.59 -9.39
N GLY A 79 13.30 -3.65 -10.32
CA GLY A 79 12.57 -3.54 -11.59
C GLY A 79 11.25 -2.77 -11.51
N ALA A 80 10.88 -2.29 -10.31
CA ALA A 80 9.85 -1.30 -10.03
C ALA A 80 10.21 -0.56 -8.73
N ASP A 81 9.44 0.45 -8.34
CA ASP A 81 9.62 1.11 -7.04
C ASP A 81 9.41 0.10 -5.91
N LEU A 82 10.44 -0.15 -5.10
CA LEU A 82 10.30 -0.94 -3.88
C LEU A 82 10.71 -0.08 -2.69
N LEU A 83 9.72 0.21 -1.86
CA LEU A 83 9.87 1.09 -0.71
C LEU A 83 9.65 0.26 0.56
N ILE A 84 10.49 0.46 1.57
CA ILE A 84 10.32 -0.17 2.87
C ILE A 84 10.31 0.93 3.92
N SER A 85 9.34 0.90 4.83
CA SER A 85 9.24 1.85 5.93
C SER A 85 10.49 1.85 6.81
N GLN A 86 10.72 2.97 7.50
CA GLN A 86 11.87 3.11 8.41
C GLN A 86 11.94 2.00 9.47
N ASP A 87 10.78 1.60 10.01
CA ASP A 87 10.64 0.51 10.98
C ASP A 87 10.84 -0.89 10.39
N GLY A 88 10.93 -1.03 9.06
CA GLY A 88 11.06 -2.32 8.38
C GLY A 88 9.80 -3.19 8.39
N LEU A 89 8.65 -2.69 8.87
CA LEU A 89 7.41 -3.46 9.04
C LEU A 89 6.42 -3.33 7.88
N ARG A 90 6.66 -2.40 6.94
CA ARG A 90 5.83 -2.16 5.78
C ARG A 90 6.66 -2.10 4.51
N GLN A 91 6.17 -2.73 3.46
CA GLN A 91 6.79 -2.67 2.14
C GLN A 91 5.74 -2.33 1.09
N TYR A 92 6.09 -1.42 0.20
CA TYR A 92 5.35 -1.17 -1.02
C TYR A 92 6.14 -1.68 -2.22
N ARG A 93 5.45 -2.32 -3.16
CA ARG A 93 5.98 -2.66 -4.48
C ARG A 93 5.12 -1.97 -5.52
N GLY A 94 5.79 -1.19 -6.36
CA GLY A 94 5.24 -0.34 -7.38
C GLY A 94 4.54 -1.10 -8.49
N PRO A 95 3.96 -0.36 -9.46
CA PRO A 95 3.15 -0.93 -10.51
C PRO A 95 3.92 -2.02 -11.26
N SER A 96 3.37 -3.23 -11.23
CA SER A 96 3.92 -4.41 -11.88
C SER A 96 2.86 -4.98 -12.81
N THR A 97 3.25 -5.21 -14.06
CA THR A 97 2.40 -5.92 -15.01
C THR A 97 2.21 -7.37 -14.55
N LYS A 98 0.95 -7.79 -14.52
CA LYS A 98 0.49 -9.13 -14.18
C LYS A 98 -0.13 -9.73 -15.42
N SER A 99 0.59 -10.68 -16.01
CA SER A 99 0.11 -11.49 -17.12
C SER A 99 -0.29 -12.88 -16.63
N GLY A 100 -1.14 -13.56 -17.43
CA GLY A 100 -1.56 -14.94 -17.20
C GLY A 100 -2.96 -15.10 -16.63
N ILE A 101 -3.39 -16.35 -16.50
CA ILE A 101 -4.74 -16.76 -16.11
C ILE A 101 -4.67 -17.58 -14.82
N ASN A 102 -5.58 -17.30 -13.89
CA ASN A 102 -5.82 -18.15 -12.74
C ASN A 102 -6.44 -19.46 -13.24
N LYS A 103 -5.67 -20.55 -13.17
CA LYS A 103 -6.09 -21.86 -13.69
C LYS A 103 -7.34 -22.42 -13.01
N ASN A 104 -7.65 -21.97 -11.80
CA ASN A 104 -8.79 -22.47 -11.03
C ASN A 104 -10.09 -21.72 -11.34
N THR A 105 -10.00 -20.44 -11.76
CA THR A 105 -11.18 -19.61 -12.03
C THR A 105 -11.34 -19.24 -13.50
N GLY A 106 -10.32 -19.44 -14.33
CA GLY A 106 -10.28 -18.99 -15.73
C GLY A 106 -10.16 -17.46 -15.88
N GLU A 107 -10.19 -16.69 -14.80
CA GLU A 107 -10.03 -15.24 -14.83
C GLU A 107 -8.55 -14.84 -14.95
N PRO A 108 -8.21 -13.75 -15.65
CA PRO A 108 -6.85 -13.22 -15.66
C PRO A 108 -6.39 -12.87 -14.24
N TRP A 109 -5.10 -13.10 -13.92
CA TRP A 109 -4.51 -12.72 -12.62
C TRP A 109 -4.65 -11.22 -12.32
N SER A 110 -4.85 -10.39 -13.35
CA SER A 110 -5.28 -9.00 -13.22
C SER A 110 -6.27 -8.62 -14.32
N LYS A 111 -7.44 -8.08 -13.95
CA LYS A 111 -8.47 -7.61 -14.90
C LYS A 111 -8.02 -6.44 -15.80
N ILE A 112 -6.96 -5.73 -15.42
CA ILE A 112 -6.44 -4.54 -16.13
C ILE A 112 -4.98 -4.75 -16.59
N GLY A 113 -4.30 -5.75 -16.03
CA GLY A 113 -2.90 -6.04 -16.34
C GLY A 113 -1.87 -5.39 -15.43
N THR A 114 -2.18 -4.40 -14.58
CA THR A 114 -1.19 -3.79 -13.67
C THR A 114 -1.69 -3.72 -12.23
N GLN A 115 -0.80 -4.00 -11.27
CA GLN A 115 -1.10 -3.96 -9.83
C GLN A 115 0.07 -3.40 -9.02
N VAL A 116 -0.25 -2.79 -7.88
CA VAL A 116 0.70 -2.46 -6.81
C VAL A 116 0.45 -3.38 -5.62
N ASN A 117 1.46 -3.56 -4.77
CA ASN A 117 1.37 -4.36 -3.57
C ASN A 117 1.74 -3.55 -2.32
N PHE A 118 0.93 -3.69 -1.29
CA PHE A 118 1.19 -3.21 0.06
C PHE A 118 1.40 -4.44 0.94
N GLN A 119 2.49 -4.50 1.68
CA GLN A 119 2.88 -5.66 2.47
C GLN A 119 3.20 -5.26 3.90
N SER A 120 2.94 -6.17 4.83
CA SER A 120 3.30 -5.98 6.24
C SER A 120 3.78 -7.27 6.89
N ARG A 121 4.53 -7.11 7.98
CA ARG A 121 5.06 -8.15 8.84
C ARG A 121 5.23 -7.59 10.25
N ASP A 122 5.32 -8.48 11.24
CA ASP A 122 5.36 -8.09 12.65
C ASP A 122 6.78 -7.86 13.18
N ILE A 123 7.80 -8.37 12.48
CA ILE A 123 9.22 -8.18 12.80
C ILE A 123 9.95 -7.58 11.59
N PRO A 124 11.01 -6.78 11.79
CA PRO A 124 11.68 -6.04 10.70
C PRO A 124 12.58 -6.90 9.80
N GLU A 125 12.39 -8.22 9.81
CA GLU A 125 13.17 -9.19 9.05
C GLU A 125 12.33 -10.38 8.58
N GLY A 126 12.90 -11.22 7.71
CA GLY A 126 12.20 -12.40 7.18
C GLY A 126 11.08 -12.08 6.19
N SER A 127 10.13 -13.01 6.09
CA SER A 127 9.07 -13.01 5.07
C SER A 127 8.03 -11.91 5.27
N TRP A 128 7.28 -11.62 4.20
CA TRP A 128 6.14 -10.71 4.19
C TRP A 128 4.83 -11.51 4.16
N PRO A 129 4.26 -11.91 5.32
CA PRO A 129 3.10 -12.80 5.38
C PRO A 129 1.81 -12.15 4.88
N ASN A 130 1.71 -10.83 4.98
CA ASN A 130 0.51 -10.07 4.65
C ASN A 130 0.74 -9.27 3.38
N ASN A 131 -0.14 -9.42 2.40
CA ASN A 131 -0.05 -8.77 1.10
C ASN A 131 -1.42 -8.31 0.61
N VAL A 132 -1.54 -7.03 0.31
CA VAL A 132 -2.73 -6.44 -0.29
C VAL A 132 -2.36 -5.90 -1.67
N HIS A 133 -3.04 -6.36 -2.71
CA HIS A 133 -2.86 -5.83 -4.06
C HIS A 133 -4.03 -4.95 -4.52
N LEU A 134 -3.71 -3.89 -5.24
CA LEU A 134 -4.65 -2.93 -5.81
C LEU A 134 -4.33 -2.70 -7.28
N HIS A 135 -5.37 -2.64 -8.11
CA HIS A 135 -5.21 -2.43 -9.55
C HIS A 135 -4.80 -0.99 -9.87
N VAL A 136 -3.96 -0.85 -10.88
CA VAL A 136 -3.50 0.44 -11.42
C VAL A 136 -3.84 0.55 -12.91
N GLU A 137 -4.29 1.72 -13.33
CA GLU A 137 -4.57 2.07 -14.75
C GLU A 137 -4.00 3.44 -15.15
#